data_AF-G9YN36-F1
#
_entry.id   AF-G9YN36-F1
#
_cell.length_a   1.000
_cell.length_b   1.000
_cell.length_c   1.000
_cell.angle_alpha   90.00
_cell.angle_beta   90.00
_cell.angle_gamma   90.00
#
_symmetry.space_group_name_H-M   'P 1'
#
loop_
_entity.id
_entity.type
_entity.pdbx_description
1 polymer ?
#
loop_
_entity_poly.entity_id
_entity_poly.type
_entity_poly.pdbx_seq_one_letter_code
_entity_poly.pdbx_strand_id
1 'polypeptide(L)'
;MDDKTRALLGDREAAKRLTDAEVLLPCAHCGGEAEYIERGNEKIGLKETVVRCKKCGTRQIHKWLRYKFDFFYVRNNTLLEWNIRAPILSAKEMEMLEGME
;
A
#
# COMPACT_ATOMS: atom_id res chain seq x y z
N MET A 1 13.79 10.54 10.48
CA MET A 1 13.22 9.89 9.29
C MET A 1 11.73 9.81 9.49
N ASP A 2 10.95 10.13 8.47
CA ASP A 2 9.49 10.00 8.51
C ASP A 2 9.04 8.60 8.03
N ASP A 3 7.78 8.27 8.28
CA ASP A 3 7.23 6.95 7.93
C ASP A 3 7.20 6.68 6.42
N LYS A 4 7.10 7.69 5.55
CA LYS A 4 7.17 7.46 4.09
C LYS A 4 8.56 7.00 3.69
N THR A 5 9.59 7.67 4.21
CA THR A 5 10.97 7.29 3.91
C THR A 5 11.29 5.90 4.44
N ARG A 6 10.88 5.57 5.69
CA ARG A 6 11.04 4.21 6.24
C ARG A 6 10.34 3.14 5.40
N ALA A 7 9.07 3.37 5.06
CA ALA A 7 8.29 2.42 4.26
C ALA A 7 8.88 2.23 2.85
N LEU A 8 9.42 3.29 2.24
CA LEU A 8 10.11 3.22 0.95
C LEU A 8 11.39 2.37 1.01
N LEU A 9 12.06 2.32 2.16
CA LEU A 9 13.23 1.46 2.42
C LEU A 9 12.86 0.02 2.80
N GLY A 10 11.57 -0.28 2.93
CA GLY A 10 11.03 -1.62 3.18
C GLY A 10 10.61 -1.90 4.63
N ASP A 11 10.51 -0.87 5.49
CA ASP A 11 9.92 -1.02 6.83
C ASP A 11 8.41 -1.32 6.72
N ARG A 12 8.03 -2.53 7.13
CA ARG A 12 6.65 -3.03 7.08
C ARG A 12 5.75 -2.38 8.13
N GLU A 13 6.29 -1.99 9.28
CA GLU A 13 5.52 -1.33 10.33
C GLU A 13 5.24 0.13 9.96
N ALA A 14 6.20 0.81 9.33
CA ALA A 14 5.95 2.13 8.74
C ALA A 14 4.89 2.07 7.64
N ALA A 15 4.96 1.07 6.75
CA ALA A 15 3.93 0.86 5.72
C ALA A 15 2.54 0.62 6.34
N LYS A 16 2.48 -0.09 7.47
CA LYS A 16 1.23 -0.30 8.22
C LYS A 16 0.71 1.00 8.83
N ARG A 17 1.54 1.79 9.52
CA ARG A 17 1.12 3.10 10.08
C ARG A 17 0.58 4.04 9.01
N LEU A 18 1.23 4.10 7.84
CA LEU A 18 0.73 4.87 6.70
C LEU A 18 -0.61 4.36 6.20
N THR A 19 -0.79 3.04 6.16
CA THR A 19 -2.05 2.42 5.75
C THR A 19 -3.19 2.71 6.73
N ASP A 20 -2.92 2.61 8.03
CA ASP A 20 -3.87 2.95 9.09
C ASP A 20 -4.27 4.44 9.04
N ALA A 21 -3.36 5.31 8.60
CA ALA A 21 -3.60 6.73 8.33
C ALA A 21 -4.18 7.02 6.92
N GLU A 22 -4.49 5.99 6.13
CA GLU A 22 -5.01 6.07 4.76
C GLU A 22 -4.11 6.84 3.77
N VAL A 23 -2.80 6.87 4.03
CA VAL A 23 -1.79 7.51 3.20
C VAL A 23 -1.20 6.50 2.22
N LEU A 24 -1.24 6.81 0.93
CA LEU A 24 -0.64 6.01 -0.13
C LEU A 24 0.79 6.47 -0.46
N LEU A 25 1.71 5.51 -0.56
CA LEU A 25 3.03 5.77 -1.14
C LEU A 25 2.96 6.01 -2.65
N PRO A 26 3.92 6.76 -3.21
CA PRO A 26 4.10 6.87 -4.65
C PRO A 26 4.24 5.50 -5.32
N CYS A 27 3.87 5.44 -6.59
CA CYS A 27 3.97 4.23 -7.40
C CYS A 27 5.41 3.69 -7.43
N ALA A 28 5.57 2.42 -7.06
CA ALA A 28 6.87 1.74 -7.05
C ALA A 28 7.55 1.67 -8.43
N HIS A 29 6.79 1.84 -9.52
CA HIS A 29 7.32 1.74 -10.88
C HIS A 29 7.75 3.07 -11.49
N CYS A 30 7.01 4.16 -11.24
CA CYS A 30 7.24 5.44 -11.90
C CYS A 30 7.26 6.67 -10.98
N GLY A 31 7.10 6.47 -9.65
CA GLY A 31 7.03 7.54 -8.66
C GLY A 31 5.78 8.42 -8.73
N GLY A 32 4.81 8.10 -9.61
CA GLY A 32 3.58 8.86 -9.77
C GLY A 32 2.61 8.69 -8.60
N GLU A 33 1.70 9.65 -8.45
CA GLU A 33 0.65 9.63 -7.44
C GLU A 33 -0.26 8.40 -7.60
N ALA A 34 -0.68 7.83 -6.47
CA ALA A 34 -1.59 6.71 -6.39
C ALA A 34 -2.95 7.14 -5.83
N GLU A 35 -4.01 6.46 -6.23
CA GLU A 35 -5.34 6.65 -5.67
C GLU A 35 -6.01 5.32 -5.37
N TYR A 36 -6.84 5.34 -4.32
CA TYR A 36 -7.71 4.24 -3.94
C TYR A 36 -9.08 4.41 -4.59
N ILE A 37 -9.64 3.31 -5.09
CA ILE A 37 -10.92 3.26 -5.79
C ILE A 37 -11.66 1.99 -5.38
N GLU A 38 -12.94 2.12 -5.10
CA GLU A 38 -13.87 0.99 -5.01
C GLU A 38 -14.63 0.85 -6.33
N ARG A 39 -14.73 -0.37 -6.84
CA ARG A 39 -15.46 -0.67 -8.08
C ARG A 39 -16.52 -1.74 -7.87
N GLY A 40 -17.68 -1.47 -8.47
CA GLY A 40 -18.79 -2.40 -8.60
C GLY A 40 -19.71 -2.41 -7.38
N ASN A 41 -20.61 -3.41 -7.33
CA ASN A 41 -21.57 -3.60 -6.26
C ASN A 41 -22.03 -5.08 -6.20
N GLU A 42 -22.72 -5.43 -5.10
CA GLU A 42 -23.25 -6.79 -4.89
C GLU A 42 -24.23 -7.25 -5.97
N LYS A 43 -25.03 -6.34 -6.55
CA LYS A 43 -26.04 -6.69 -7.56
C LYS A 43 -25.43 -7.20 -8.85
N ILE A 44 -24.22 -6.75 -9.20
CA ILE A 44 -23.50 -7.20 -10.40
C ILE A 44 -22.47 -8.30 -10.09
N GLY A 45 -22.41 -8.81 -8.85
CA GLY A 45 -21.48 -9.84 -8.42
C GLY A 45 -20.00 -9.43 -8.48
N LEU A 46 -19.72 -8.14 -8.65
CA LEU A 46 -18.37 -7.59 -8.77
C LEU A 46 -18.23 -6.49 -7.73
N LYS A 47 -17.39 -6.71 -6.72
CA LYS A 47 -17.01 -5.70 -5.74
C LYS A 47 -15.51 -5.84 -5.50
N GLU A 48 -14.74 -4.82 -5.86
CA GLU A 48 -13.28 -4.86 -5.85
C GLU A 48 -12.72 -3.55 -5.26
N THR A 49 -11.62 -3.65 -4.53
CA THR A 49 -10.81 -2.50 -4.10
C THR A 49 -9.59 -2.42 -5.00
N VAL A 50 -9.26 -1.21 -5.43
CA VAL A 50 -8.17 -0.95 -6.36
C VAL A 50 -7.32 0.17 -5.81
N VAL A 51 -6.00 0.00 -5.81
CA VAL A 51 -5.07 1.13 -5.79
C VAL A 51 -4.44 1.22 -7.17
N ARG A 52 -4.47 2.40 -7.81
CA ARG A 52 -3.86 2.61 -9.12
C ARG A 52 -2.97 3.83 -9.14
N CYS A 53 -1.91 3.77 -9.93
CA CYS A 53 -1.12 4.95 -10.27
C CYS A 53 -1.86 5.78 -11.34
N LYS A 54 -2.03 7.08 -11.07
CA LYS A 54 -2.64 8.04 -12.01
C LYS A 54 -1.81 8.28 -13.27
N LYS A 55 -0.50 7.99 -13.22
CA LYS A 55 0.46 8.25 -14.31
C LYS A 55 0.64 7.05 -15.25
N CYS A 56 1.08 5.90 -14.73
CA CYS A 56 1.42 4.73 -15.55
C CYS A 56 0.35 3.63 -15.56
N GLY A 57 -0.71 3.76 -14.78
CA GLY A 57 -1.81 2.78 -14.74
C GLY A 57 -1.49 1.47 -14.00
N THR A 58 -0.30 1.32 -13.42
CA THR A 58 0.02 0.18 -12.52
C THR A 58 -1.02 0.11 -11.41
N ARG A 59 -1.54 -1.09 -11.16
CA ARG A 59 -2.68 -1.28 -10.27
C ARG A 59 -2.54 -2.52 -9.41
N GLN A 60 -3.08 -2.42 -8.21
CA GLN A 60 -3.27 -3.48 -7.24
C GLN A 60 -4.76 -3.67 -7.02
N ILE A 61 -5.24 -4.91 -7.04
CA ILE A 61 -6.67 -5.21 -7.02
C ILE A 61 -6.94 -6.36 -6.07
N HIS A 62 -7.89 -6.18 -5.15
CA HIS A 62 -8.49 -7.28 -4.39
C HIS A 62 -10.00 -7.37 -4.59
N LYS A 63 -10.46 -8.58 -4.88
CA LYS A 63 -11.89 -8.90 -5.03
C LYS A 63 -12.50 -9.29 -3.70
N TRP A 64 -13.65 -8.70 -3.37
CA TRP A 64 -14.26 -8.84 -2.04
C TRP A 64 -14.86 -10.24 -1.83
N LEU A 65 -15.29 -10.88 -2.92
CA LEU A 65 -15.80 -12.26 -2.91
C LEU A 65 -14.79 -13.26 -2.31
N ARG A 66 -13.48 -13.02 -2.50
CA ARG A 66 -12.42 -13.88 -1.95
C ARG A 66 -12.33 -13.81 -0.42
N TYR A 67 -12.87 -12.75 0.19
CA TYR A 67 -12.73 -12.45 1.61
C TYR A 67 -14.07 -12.41 2.33
N LYS A 68 -15.05 -13.20 1.87
CA LYS A 68 -16.38 -13.34 2.50
C LYS A 68 -17.08 -12.00 2.78
N PHE A 69 -16.84 -11.00 1.93
CA PHE A 69 -17.40 -9.64 2.06
C PHE A 69 -16.96 -8.86 3.31
N ASP A 70 -15.79 -9.15 3.89
CA ASP A 70 -15.17 -8.28 4.89
C ASP A 70 -14.54 -7.04 4.21
N PHE A 71 -15.31 -5.95 4.17
CA PHE A 71 -14.93 -4.75 3.42
C PHE A 71 -13.73 -4.04 4.02
N PHE A 72 -13.67 -3.97 5.35
CA PHE A 72 -12.57 -3.31 6.05
C PHE A 72 -11.27 -4.07 5.84
N TYR A 73 -11.30 -5.39 6.00
CA TYR A 73 -10.14 -6.24 5.78
C TYR A 73 -9.60 -6.13 4.35
N VAL A 74 -10.47 -6.18 3.34
CA VAL A 74 -10.07 -6.11 1.94
C VAL A 74 -9.48 -4.75 1.58
N ARG A 75 -10.12 -3.66 2.02
CA ARG A 75 -9.60 -2.30 1.86
C ARG A 75 -8.20 -2.18 2.47
N ASN A 76 -8.07 -2.59 3.73
CA ASN A 76 -6.81 -2.48 4.46
C ASN A 76 -5.69 -3.26 3.78
N ASN A 77 -5.96 -4.49 3.33
CA ASN A 77 -4.97 -5.30 2.61
C ASN A 77 -4.54 -4.68 1.28
N THR A 78 -5.47 -4.12 0.50
CA THR A 78 -5.12 -3.47 -0.78
C THR A 78 -4.23 -2.25 -0.58
N LEU A 79 -4.51 -1.43 0.43
CA LEU A 79 -3.68 -0.29 0.79
C LEU A 79 -2.31 -0.74 1.33
N LEU A 80 -2.30 -1.73 2.23
CA LEU A 80 -1.08 -2.22 2.88
C LEU A 80 -0.12 -2.82 1.86
N GLU A 81 -0.60 -3.71 1.00
CA GLU A 81 0.25 -4.31 -0.01
C GLU A 81 0.75 -3.27 -1.03
N TRP A 82 -0.01 -2.20 -1.29
CA TRP A 82 0.48 -1.09 -2.11
C TRP A 82 1.57 -0.29 -1.40
N ASN A 83 1.52 -0.17 -0.07
CA ASN A 83 2.49 0.58 0.72
C ASN A 83 3.74 -0.25 1.07
N ILE A 84 3.67 -1.58 1.03
CA ILE A 84 4.84 -2.43 1.26
C ILE A 84 5.83 -2.29 0.10
N ARG A 85 7.11 -2.20 0.44
CA ARG A 85 8.23 -2.22 -0.51
C ARG A 85 9.17 -3.37 -0.19
N ALA A 86 9.92 -3.80 -1.19
CA ALA A 86 11.01 -4.75 -0.98
C ALA A 86 12.09 -4.07 -0.12
N PRO A 87 12.58 -4.72 0.96
CA PRO A 87 13.70 -4.20 1.72
C PRO A 87 14.93 -4.01 0.83
N ILE A 88 15.47 -2.79 0.84
CA ILE A 88 16.69 -2.44 0.08
C ILE A 88 17.92 -2.54 0.97
N LEU A 89 17.73 -2.27 2.26
CA LEU A 89 18.77 -2.30 3.28
C LEU A 89 18.62 -3.54 4.16
N SER A 90 19.74 -4.04 4.65
CA SER A 90 19.76 -4.97 5.77
C SER A 90 19.29 -4.27 7.05
N ALA A 91 18.87 -5.07 8.06
CA ALA A 91 18.48 -4.53 9.36
C ALA A 91 19.59 -3.67 10.00
N LYS A 92 20.86 -4.07 9.83
CA LYS A 92 22.01 -3.33 10.34
C LYS A 92 22.21 -1.99 9.63
N GLU A 93 22.08 -1.96 8.32
CA GLU A 93 22.19 -0.71 7.54
C GLU A 93 21.05 0.26 7.88
N MET A 94 19.85 -0.26 8.15
CA MET A 94 18.72 0.52 8.61
C MET A 94 18.98 1.13 10.01
N GLU A 95 19.46 0.33 10.96
CA GLU A 95 19.81 0.79 12.31
C GLU A 95 20.88 1.90 12.29
N MET A 96 21.89 1.77 11.43
CA MET A 96 22.92 2.80 11.27
C MET A 96 22.35 4.13 10.76
N LEU A 97 21.39 4.10 9.83
CA LEU A 97 20.74 5.31 9.32
C LEU A 97 19.87 5.98 10.39
N GLU A 98 19.14 5.19 11.18
CA GLU A 98 18.29 5.72 12.25
C GLU A 98 19.12 6.34 13.39
N GLY A 99 20.32 5.81 13.66
CA GLY A 99 21.24 6.37 14.66
C GLY A 99 21.96 7.65 14.24
N MET A 100 21.83 8.08 12.98
CA MET A 100 22.43 9.31 12.44
C MET A 100 21.48 10.53 12.48
N GLU A 101 20.23 10.34 12.89
CA GLU A 101 19.19 11.38 12.98
C GLU A 101 18.92 11.81 14.42
#